data_AF-A0AAW9CDM4-F1
#
_entry.id   AF-A0AAW9CDM4-F1
#
_cell.length_a   1.000
_cell.length_b   1.000
_cell.length_c   1.000
_cell.angle_alpha   90.00
_cell.angle_beta   90.00
_cell.angle_gamma   90.00
#
_symmetry.space_group_name_H-M   'P 1'
#
loop_
_entity.id
_entity.type
_entity.pdbx_description
1 polymer ?
#
loop_
_entity_poly.entity_id
_entity_poly.type
_entity_poly.pdbx_seq_one_letter_code
_entity_poly.pdbx_strand_id
1 'polypeptide(L)'
;MSKPHKLEILLAWLEDNVAMGSEIFFDEGIDSAAVLPAVRAAVELLNMPKAVRYPPPWTAYYSCEAIGSEELSKEEARVWNQAQKYVQDTLQGRAARQGR
;
A
#
# COMPACT_ATOMS: atom_id res chain seq x y z
N MET A 1 -17.70 -6.71 3.86
CA MET A 1 -16.70 -6.42 2.81
C MET A 1 -16.38 -4.93 2.86
N SER A 2 -15.11 -4.53 2.96
CA SER A 2 -14.73 -3.13 2.76
C SER A 2 -15.06 -2.74 1.32
N LYS A 3 -15.55 -1.51 1.10
CA LYS A 3 -15.72 -1.01 -0.26
C LYS A 3 -14.34 -0.97 -0.94
N PRO A 4 -14.21 -1.42 -2.19
CA PRO A 4 -12.92 -1.39 -2.90
C PRO A 4 -12.40 0.04 -2.93
N HIS A 5 -11.10 0.19 -2.66
CA HIS A 5 -10.47 1.51 -2.69
C HIS A 5 -10.43 2.01 -4.14
N LYS A 6 -10.62 3.31 -4.38
CA LYS A 6 -10.61 3.87 -5.75
C LYS A 6 -9.33 3.51 -6.53
N LEU A 7 -8.21 3.37 -5.81
CA LEU A 7 -6.93 2.95 -6.39
C LEU A 7 -6.92 1.48 -6.83
N GLU A 8 -7.62 0.58 -6.14
CA GLU A 8 -7.72 -0.84 -6.55
C GLU A 8 -8.56 -0.98 -7.82
N ILE A 9 -9.62 -0.17 -7.94
CA ILE A 9 -10.44 -0.11 -9.17
C ILE A 9 -9.61 0.44 -10.33
N LEU A 10 -8.86 1.52 -10.09
CA LEU A 10 -7.98 2.10 -11.10
C LEU A 10 -6.88 1.12 -11.54
N LEU A 11 -6.30 0.36 -10.60
CA LEU A 11 -5.30 -0.66 -10.90
C LEU A 11 -5.87 -1.74 -11.83
N ALA A 12 -7.01 -2.34 -11.46
CA ALA A 12 -7.64 -3.37 -12.28
C ALA A 12 -7.97 -2.87 -13.70
N TRP A 13 -8.51 -1.65 -13.79
CA TRP A 13 -8.82 -1.04 -15.08
C TRP A 13 -7.57 -0.77 -15.93
N LEU A 14 -6.46 -0.31 -15.33
CA LEU A 14 -5.20 -0.12 -16.05
C LEU A 14 -4.60 -1.43 -16.53
N GLU A 15 -4.60 -2.47 -15.69
CA GLU A 15 -4.10 -3.80 -16.04
C GLU A 15 -4.87 -4.42 -17.20
N ASP A 16 -6.20 -4.31 -17.20
CA ASP A 16 -7.06 -4.78 -18.29
C ASP A 16 -6.74 -4.06 -19.61
N ASN A 17 -6.57 -2.74 -19.60
CA ASN A 17 -6.28 -1.98 -20.81
C ASN A 17 -4.90 -2.31 -21.40
N VAL A 18 -3.88 -2.40 -20.55
CA VAL A 18 -2.54 -2.81 -20.98
C VAL A 18 -2.56 -4.25 -21.54
N ALA A 19 -3.29 -5.17 -20.89
CA ALA A 19 -3.42 -6.56 -21.36
C ALA A 19 -4.17 -6.66 -22.71
N MET A 20 -5.15 -5.79 -22.95
CA MET A 20 -5.89 -5.72 -24.20
C MET A 20 -5.15 -4.96 -25.32
N GLY A 21 -3.99 -4.35 -25.04
CA GLY A 21 -3.27 -3.50 -26.00
C GLY A 21 -3.98 -2.18 -26.29
N SER A 22 -4.84 -1.72 -25.38
CA SER A 22 -5.54 -0.44 -25.47
C SER A 22 -4.64 0.68 -24.96
N GLU A 23 -4.19 1.57 -25.86
CA GLU A 23 -3.45 2.77 -25.48
C GLU A 23 -4.42 3.86 -24.98
N ILE A 24 -4.53 4.01 -23.66
CA ILE A 24 -5.22 5.13 -23.03
C ILE A 24 -4.19 6.20 -22.67
N PHE A 25 -4.39 7.41 -23.20
CA PHE A 25 -3.58 8.58 -22.87
C PHE A 25 -4.24 9.39 -21.76
N PHE A 26 -3.46 9.70 -20.72
CA PHE A 26 -3.87 10.57 -19.61
C PHE A 26 -3.44 12.01 -19.83
N ASP A 27 -2.28 12.20 -20.48
CA ASP A 27 -1.70 13.49 -20.83
C ASP A 27 -0.74 13.32 -22.02
N GLU A 28 -0.15 14.41 -22.51
CA GLU A 28 0.86 14.41 -23.58
C GLU A 28 2.01 13.43 -23.27
N GLY A 29 2.05 12.33 -24.01
CA GLY A 29 3.08 11.30 -23.88
C GLY A 29 2.97 10.41 -22.64
N ILE A 30 1.90 10.52 -21.85
CA ILE A 30 1.65 9.66 -20.68
C ILE A 30 0.48 8.72 -20.98
N ASP A 31 0.80 7.44 -21.14
CA ASP A 31 -0.18 6.39 -21.37
C ASP A 31 -0.42 5.50 -20.14
N SER A 32 -1.35 4.55 -20.27
CA SER A 32 -1.66 3.55 -19.24
C SER A 32 -0.47 2.67 -18.82
N ALA A 33 0.47 2.37 -19.72
CA ALA A 33 1.65 1.59 -19.39
C ALA A 33 2.62 2.40 -18.52
N ALA A 34 2.73 3.70 -18.77
CA ALA A 34 3.53 4.63 -17.96
C ALA A 34 2.92 4.85 -16.56
N VAL A 35 1.60 4.88 -16.43
CA VAL A 35 0.89 5.13 -15.16
C VAL A 35 0.80 3.87 -14.27
N LEU A 36 0.70 2.69 -14.87
CA LEU A 36 0.47 1.42 -14.17
C LEU A 36 1.44 1.15 -13.00
N PRO A 37 2.78 1.33 -13.13
CA PRO A 37 3.72 1.07 -12.03
C PRO A 37 3.44 1.93 -10.79
N ALA A 38 3.10 3.21 -10.98
CA ALA A 38 2.83 4.13 -9.89
C ALA A 38 1.53 3.76 -9.15
N VAL A 39 0.48 3.39 -9.89
CA VAL A 39 -0.79 2.96 -9.28
C VAL A 39 -0.63 1.64 -8.53
N ARG A 40 0.14 0.68 -9.09
CA ARG A 40 0.45 -0.58 -8.41
C ARG A 40 1.18 -0.35 -7.08
N ALA A 41 2.22 0.49 -7.08
CA ALA A 41 2.94 0.85 -5.86
C ALA A 41 2.03 1.53 -4.81
N ALA A 42 1.12 2.40 -5.24
CA ALA A 42 0.17 3.04 -4.34
C ALA A 42 -0.82 2.04 -3.69
N VAL A 43 -1.26 1.01 -4.43
CA VAL A 43 -2.09 -0.08 -3.89
C VAL A 43 -1.29 -0.95 -2.91
N GLU A 44 -0.05 -1.30 -3.24
CA GLU A 44 0.84 -2.04 -2.33
C GLU A 44 1.05 -1.29 -1.01
N LEU A 45 1.25 0.03 -1.07
CA LEU A 45 1.37 0.89 0.11
C LEU A 45 0.08 0.93 0.95
N LEU A 46 -1.10 0.97 0.32
CA LEU A 46 -2.37 0.89 1.06
C LEU A 46 -2.56 -0.44 1.79
N ASN A 47 -2.06 -1.52 1.17
CA ASN A 47 -2.14 -2.88 1.67
C ASN A 47 -0.91 -3.27 2.52
N MET A 48 -0.06 -2.31 2.88
CA MET A 48 1.11 -2.52 3.74
C MET A 48 0.70 -3.22 5.05
N PRO A 49 1.19 -4.45 5.32
CA PRO A 49 0.78 -5.23 6.48
C PRO A 49 1.31 -4.60 7.76
N LYS A 50 0.60 -4.79 8.87
CA LYS A 50 1.09 -4.42 10.20
C LYS A 50 2.08 -5.47 10.70
N ALA A 51 3.08 -5.02 11.44
CA ALA A 51 3.91 -5.93 12.22
C ALA A 51 3.06 -6.55 13.34
N VAL A 52 3.06 -7.88 13.43
CA VAL A 52 2.26 -8.67 14.38
C VAL A 52 3.20 -9.30 15.40
N ARG A 53 2.76 -9.36 16.67
CA ARG A 53 3.52 -9.98 17.74
C ARG A 53 3.54 -11.50 17.59
N TYR A 54 4.71 -12.12 17.79
CA TYR A 54 4.79 -13.59 17.81
C TYR A 54 3.95 -14.18 18.95
N PRO A 55 3.36 -15.38 18.74
CA PRO A 55 2.71 -16.12 19.81
C PRO A 55 3.72 -16.57 20.89
N PRO A 56 3.24 -16.93 22.09
CA PRO A 56 4.10 -17.53 23.11
C PRO A 56 4.87 -18.76 22.58
N PRO A 57 6.14 -18.96 23.00
CA PRO A 57 6.89 -18.20 24.01
C PRO A 57 7.60 -16.93 23.49
N TRP A 58 7.67 -16.73 22.17
CA TRP A 58 8.48 -15.68 21.53
C TRP A 58 7.85 -14.29 21.53
N THR A 59 7.06 -13.97 22.55
CA THR A 59 6.28 -12.73 22.61
C THR A 59 7.14 -11.45 22.70
N ALA A 60 8.47 -11.56 22.78
CA ALA A 60 9.38 -10.41 22.67
C ALA A 60 9.57 -9.94 21.22
N TYR A 61 9.26 -10.79 20.24
CA TYR A 61 9.51 -10.55 18.82
C TYR A 61 8.21 -10.24 18.07
N TYR A 62 8.37 -9.63 16.90
CA TYR A 62 7.31 -9.34 15.94
C TYR A 62 7.71 -9.84 14.54
N SER A 63 6.72 -10.07 13.68
CA SER A 63 6.94 -10.43 12.27
C SER A 63 6.13 -9.53 11.34
N CYS A 64 6.64 -9.36 10.13
CA CYS A 64 5.95 -8.67 9.06
C CYS A 64 6.34 -9.30 7.71
N GLU A 65 5.36 -9.92 7.03
CA GLU A 65 5.59 -10.65 5.78
C GLU A 65 6.26 -9.79 4.70
N ALA A 66 6.05 -8.47 4.70
CA ALA A 66 6.59 -7.56 3.70
C ALA A 66 8.08 -7.23 3.85
N ILE A 67 8.69 -7.43 5.03
CA ILE A 67 10.07 -6.99 5.30
C ILE A 67 11.07 -8.13 5.08
N GLY A 68 10.59 -9.37 4.90
CA GLY A 68 11.46 -10.56 4.79
C GLY A 68 12.32 -10.84 6.03
N SER A 69 12.17 -10.04 7.10
CA SER A 69 12.81 -10.29 8.40
C SER A 69 11.89 -11.18 9.22
N GLU A 70 12.39 -12.37 9.54
CA GLU A 70 11.70 -13.32 10.40
C GLU A 70 11.54 -12.74 11.82
N GLU A 71 12.33 -11.76 12.25
CA GLU A 71 12.23 -11.17 13.59
C GLU A 71 12.41 -9.65 13.55
N LEU A 72 11.44 -8.93 14.10
CA LEU A 72 11.50 -7.51 14.39
C LEU A 72 11.52 -7.32 15.90
N SER A 73 12.40 -6.46 16.39
CA SER A 73 12.31 -5.94 17.75
C SER A 73 11.03 -5.13 17.96
N LYS A 74 10.69 -4.87 19.22
CA LYS A 74 9.52 -4.06 19.58
C LYS A 74 9.62 -2.63 19.03
N GLU A 75 10.80 -2.04 19.05
CA GLU A 75 11.08 -0.70 18.52
C GLU A 75 10.92 -0.66 17.00
N GLU A 76 11.47 -1.64 16.27
CA GLU A 76 11.34 -1.73 14.82
C GLU A 76 9.88 -1.94 14.39
N ALA A 77 9.16 -2.84 15.07
CA ALA A 77 7.74 -3.07 14.85
C ALA A 77 6.90 -1.79 15.09
N ARG A 78 7.27 -0.98 16.11
CA ARG A 78 6.61 0.31 16.37
C ARG A 78 6.85 1.31 15.24
N VAL A 79 8.09 1.46 14.78
CA VAL A 79 8.43 2.36 13.67
C VAL A 79 7.70 1.93 12.40
N TRP A 80 7.72 0.64 12.08
CA TRP A 80 7.00 0.08 10.94
C TRP A 80 5.50 0.38 10.99
N ASN A 81 4.85 0.09 12.12
CA ASN A 81 3.42 0.33 12.29
C ASN A 81 3.07 1.83 12.25
N GLN A 82 3.99 2.71 12.65
CA GLN A 82 3.81 4.15 12.52
C GLN A 82 3.90 4.62 11.06
N ALA A 83 4.85 4.09 10.29
CA ALA A 83 4.96 4.34 8.85
C ALA A 83 3.72 3.83 8.10
N GLN A 84 3.29 2.59 8.38
CA GLN A 84 2.08 1.98 7.84
C GLN A 84 0.84 2.84 8.09
N LYS A 85 0.68 3.33 9.33
CA LYS A 85 -0.42 4.23 9.68
C LYS A 85 -0.34 5.56 8.93
N TYR A 86 0.84 6.17 8.84
CA TYR A 86 1.04 7.43 8.11
C TYR A 86 0.66 7.30 6.63
N VAL A 87 1.08 6.21 5.98
CA VAL A 87 0.74 5.88 4.59
C VAL A 87 -0.78 5.75 4.44
N GLN A 88 -1.43 4.97 5.30
CA GLN A 88 -2.89 4.80 5.26
C GLN A 88 -3.63 6.12 5.48
N ASP A 89 -3.24 6.91 6.48
CA ASP A 89 -3.90 8.19 6.78
C ASP A 89 -3.69 9.23 5.67
N THR A 90 -2.52 9.22 5.02
CA THR A 90 -2.21 10.12 3.90
C THR A 90 -2.96 9.73 2.64
N LEU A 91 -2.88 8.45 2.22
CA LEU A 91 -3.51 7.98 0.98
C LEU A 91 -5.05 7.92 1.09
N GLN A 92 -5.61 7.73 2.29
CA GLN A 92 -7.06 7.80 2.51
C GLN A 92 -7.57 9.23 2.76
N GLY A 93 -6.69 10.24 2.71
CA GLY A 93 -7.06 11.65 2.87
C GLY A 93 -7.51 12.03 4.29
N ARG A 94 -7.15 11.24 5.32
CA ARG A 94 -7.43 11.57 6.72
C ARG A 94 -6.48 12.64 7.25
N ALA A 95 -5.21 12.62 6.83
CA ALA A 95 -4.22 13.62 7.21
C ALA A 95 -4.61 15.05 6.80
N ALA A 96 -5.34 15.22 5.68
CA ALA A 96 -5.77 16.53 5.17
C ALA A 96 -6.93 17.19 5.96
N ARG A 97 -7.53 16.51 6.94
CA ARG A 97 -8.68 17.03 7.71
C ARG A 97 -8.32 17.66 9.07
N GLN A 98 -7.06 17.63 9.49
CA GLN A 98 -6.64 18.21 10.78
C GLN A 98 -6.21 19.69 10.70
N GLY A 99 -6.46 20.37 9.57
CA GLY A 99 -6.01 21.74 9.34
C GLY A 99 -7.05 22.67 8.70
N ARG A 100 -8.33 22.57 9.08
CA ARG A 100 -9.35 23.58 8.77
C ARG A 100 -10.23 23.84 9.98
#